data_AF-A0A818CTP5-F1
#
_entry.id   AF-A0A818CTP5-F1
#
_cell.length_a   1.000
_cell.length_b   1.000
_cell.length_c   1.000
_cell.angle_alpha   90.00
_cell.angle_beta   90.00
_cell.angle_gamma   90.00
#
_symmetry.space_group_name_H-M   'P 1'
#
loop_
_entity.id
_entity.type
_entity.pdbx_description
1 polymer ?
#
loop_
_entity_poly.entity_id
_entity_poly.type
_entity_poly.pdbx_seq_one_letter_code
_entity_poly.pdbx_strand_id
1 'polypeptide(L)'
;MPHRRVDEVLPSSCSLSLAASELYFDQTNSISRDRILKRCCQFVDTEIECMMKFRTSENGVRAQSKKHIFDITYDNLMKDPIGVVHQIYDYFNLDWSNDMEMAMRDWLLKNPQGKQGRHTYSLAEFGLNQEDIETRYADYINLFLSSDN
;
A
#
# COMPACT_ATOMS: atom_id res chain seq x y z
N MET A 1 -9.50 2.90 0.03
CA MET A 1 -8.06 3.08 -0.12
C MET A 1 -7.37 1.93 0.59
N PRO A 2 -6.48 1.19 -0.09
CA PRO A 2 -5.67 0.18 0.55
C PRO A 2 -4.55 0.81 1.37
N HIS A 3 -4.24 0.20 2.51
CA HIS A 3 -3.17 0.60 3.42
C HIS A 3 -2.24 -0.57 3.68
N ARG A 4 -0.95 -0.29 3.72
CA ARG A 4 0.08 -1.27 4.08
C ARG A 4 1.19 -0.57 4.85
N ARG A 5 1.89 -1.33 5.69
CA ARG A 5 3.05 -0.80 6.42
C ARG A 5 4.12 -0.31 5.43
N VAL A 6 4.66 0.86 5.71
CA VAL A 6 5.55 1.57 4.78
C VAL A 6 6.92 0.89 4.67
N ASP A 7 7.37 0.23 5.75
CA ASP A 7 8.56 -0.61 5.79
C ASP A 7 8.48 -1.84 4.88
N GLU A 8 7.28 -2.34 4.58
CA GLU A 8 7.09 -3.39 3.58
C GLU A 8 6.95 -2.86 2.14
N VAL A 9 6.42 -1.65 1.98
CA VAL A 9 6.16 -1.05 0.65
C VAL A 9 7.42 -0.44 0.06
N LEU A 10 8.19 0.32 0.85
CA LEU A 10 9.36 1.05 0.37
C LEU A 10 10.38 0.14 -0.34
N PRO A 11 10.78 -1.02 0.21
CA PRO A 11 11.69 -1.93 -0.47
C PRO A 11 11.16 -2.44 -1.81
N SER A 12 9.87 -2.77 -1.87
CA SER A 12 9.22 -3.20 -3.12
C SER A 12 9.20 -2.07 -4.16
N SER A 13 8.89 -0.84 -3.76
CA SER A 13 8.89 0.32 -4.64
C SER A 13 10.29 0.66 -5.15
N CYS A 14 11.30 0.57 -4.28
CA CYS A 14 12.71 0.77 -4.65
C CYS A 14 13.18 -0.29 -5.64
N SER A 15 12.88 -1.56 -5.36
CA SER A 15 13.22 -2.67 -6.27
C SER A 15 12.56 -2.50 -7.64
N LEU A 16 11.25 -2.20 -7.67
CA LEU A 16 10.53 -1.96 -8.93
C LEU A 16 11.10 -0.76 -9.69
N SER A 17 11.44 0.33 -9.00
CA SER A 17 12.03 1.52 -9.61
C SER A 17 13.40 1.22 -10.23
N LEU A 18 14.23 0.43 -9.55
CA LEU A 18 15.52 -0.01 -10.08
C LEU A 18 15.33 -0.89 -11.32
N ALA A 19 14.48 -1.92 -11.24
CA ALA A 19 14.19 -2.80 -12.36
C ALA A 19 13.63 -2.04 -13.58
N ALA A 20 12.73 -1.07 -13.38
CA ALA A 20 12.21 -0.24 -14.46
C ALA A 20 13.29 0.66 -15.07
N SER A 21 14.24 1.12 -14.25
CA SER A 21 15.32 2.00 -14.67
C SER A 21 16.48 1.29 -15.38
N GLU A 22 16.62 -0.04 -15.23
CA GLU A 22 17.65 -0.86 -15.91
C GLU A 22 17.64 -0.71 -17.43
N LEU A 23 16.47 -0.44 -18.02
CA LEU A 23 16.33 -0.23 -19.46
C LEU A 23 17.00 1.08 -19.94
N TYR A 24 17.20 2.04 -19.05
CA TYR A 24 17.60 3.40 -19.41
C TYR A 24 18.90 3.85 -18.75
N PHE A 25 19.27 3.25 -17.62
CA PHE A 25 20.40 3.67 -16.80
C PHE A 25 21.27 2.49 -16.41
N ASP A 26 22.59 2.70 -16.45
CA ASP A 26 23.57 1.77 -15.93
C ASP A 26 23.46 1.65 -14.41
N GLN A 27 23.03 0.48 -13.93
CA GLN A 27 22.87 0.17 -12.51
C GLN A 27 24.20 0.03 -11.76
N THR A 28 25.31 -0.18 -12.47
CA THR A 28 26.65 -0.26 -11.85
C THR A 28 27.15 1.13 -11.46
N ASN A 29 26.54 2.19 -12.00
CA ASN A 29 26.80 3.56 -11.60
C ASN A 29 26.05 3.90 -10.30
N SER A 30 26.81 4.01 -9.20
CA SER A 30 26.27 4.34 -7.88
C SER A 30 25.51 5.67 -7.84
N ILE A 31 25.90 6.67 -8.62
CA ILE A 31 25.23 7.98 -8.66
C ILE A 31 23.82 7.84 -9.24
N SER A 32 23.65 7.04 -10.30
CA SER A 32 22.34 6.79 -10.91
C SER A 32 21.44 6.03 -9.94
N ARG A 33 21.97 4.96 -9.34
CA ARG A 33 21.26 4.14 -8.34
C ARG A 33 20.78 4.99 -7.15
N ASP A 34 21.66 5.77 -6.53
CA ASP A 34 21.34 6.59 -5.37
C ASP A 34 20.28 7.65 -5.69
N ARG A 35 20.34 8.24 -6.89
CA ARG A 35 19.32 9.20 -7.35
C ARG A 35 17.95 8.54 -7.53
N ILE A 36 17.90 7.33 -8.10
CA ILE A 36 16.66 6.58 -8.28
C ILE A 36 16.05 6.24 -6.92
N LEU A 37 16.85 5.73 -5.98
CA LEU A 37 16.38 5.39 -4.63
C LEU A 37 15.88 6.61 -3.87
N LYS A 38 16.65 7.70 -3.87
CA LYS A 38 16.23 8.97 -3.25
C LYS A 38 14.92 9.48 -3.86
N ARG A 39 14.75 9.37 -5.18
CA ARG A 39 13.52 9.80 -5.85
C ARG A 39 12.34 8.91 -5.48
N CYS A 40 12.55 7.60 -5.34
CA CYS A 40 11.52 6.67 -4.89
C CYS A 40 11.03 7.01 -3.47
N CYS A 41 11.95 7.28 -2.53
CA CYS A 41 11.57 7.69 -1.18
C CYS A 41 10.80 9.02 -1.17
N GLN A 42 11.28 10.03 -1.91
CA GLN A 42 10.58 11.31 -2.05
C GLN A 42 9.18 11.17 -2.66
N PHE A 43 9.00 10.22 -3.57
CA PHE A 43 7.70 9.95 -4.17
C PHE A 43 6.73 9.41 -3.10
N VAL A 44 7.13 8.40 -2.33
CA VAL A 44 6.33 7.88 -1.21
C VAL A 44 6.06 8.94 -0.14
N ASP A 45 7.06 9.76 0.20
CA ASP A 45 6.88 10.90 1.11
C ASP A 45 5.77 11.83 0.62
N THR A 46 5.81 12.20 -0.66
CA THR A 46 4.83 13.10 -1.28
C THR A 46 3.43 12.49 -1.32
N GLU A 47 3.32 11.21 -1.69
CA GLU A 47 2.04 10.49 -1.73
C GLU A 47 1.38 10.45 -0.36
N ILE A 48 2.13 10.05 0.68
CA ILE A 48 1.63 9.99 2.05
C ILE A 48 1.29 11.39 2.54
N GLU A 49 2.12 12.39 2.29
CA GLU A 49 1.86 13.77 2.72
C GLU A 49 0.58 14.33 2.08
N CYS A 50 0.42 14.18 0.76
CA CYS A 50 -0.76 14.64 0.04
C CYS A 50 -2.03 13.94 0.54
N MET A 51 -1.96 12.62 0.71
CA MET A 51 -3.05 11.84 1.27
C MET A 51 -3.38 12.30 2.68
N MET A 52 -2.39 12.44 3.57
CA MET A 52 -2.64 12.90 4.95
C MET A 52 -3.26 14.29 4.97
N LYS A 53 -2.75 15.26 4.19
CA LYS A 53 -3.37 16.59 4.04
C LYS A 53 -4.82 16.51 3.58
N PHE A 54 -5.12 15.66 2.59
CA PHE A 54 -6.48 15.44 2.13
C PHE A 54 -7.35 14.80 3.22
N ARG A 55 -6.83 13.83 3.97
CA ARG A 55 -7.58 13.05 4.97
C ARG A 55 -7.75 13.78 6.32
N THR A 56 -6.93 14.80 6.61
CA THR A 56 -6.95 15.55 7.88
C THR A 56 -7.39 17.01 7.75
N SER A 57 -7.43 17.59 6.54
CA SER A 57 -7.84 18.99 6.37
C SER A 57 -9.33 19.22 6.62
N GLU A 58 -9.66 20.43 7.08
CA GLU A 58 -11.05 20.88 7.28
C GLU A 58 -11.86 20.86 5.97
N ASN A 59 -11.22 21.22 4.85
CA ASN A 59 -11.80 21.18 3.49
C ASN A 59 -11.74 19.79 2.85
N GLY A 60 -10.81 18.92 3.29
CA GLY A 60 -10.75 17.49 2.99
C GLY A 60 -11.67 16.68 3.89
N VAL A 61 -12.80 17.27 4.25
CA VAL A 61 -13.95 16.67 4.92
C VAL A 61 -13.65 15.40 5.72
N ARG A 62 -13.11 15.54 6.93
CA ARG A 62 -12.97 14.42 7.88
C ARG A 62 -14.30 13.65 8.10
N ALA A 63 -15.44 14.27 7.75
CA ALA A 63 -16.78 13.70 7.76
C ALA A 63 -17.37 13.24 6.39
N GLN A 64 -16.98 13.81 5.23
CA GLN A 64 -17.46 13.32 3.90
C GLN A 64 -16.45 12.36 3.25
N SER A 65 -15.15 12.47 3.54
CA SER A 65 -14.15 11.45 3.12
C SER A 65 -14.51 10.08 3.70
N LYS A 66 -14.94 10.04 4.97
CA LYS A 66 -15.55 8.86 5.65
C LYS A 66 -16.86 8.35 5.06
N LYS A 67 -17.41 9.00 4.01
CA LYS A 67 -18.59 8.49 3.28
C LYS A 67 -18.25 8.00 1.88
N HIS A 68 -17.10 8.43 1.34
CA HIS A 68 -16.72 8.16 -0.06
C HIS A 68 -15.47 7.30 -0.19
N ILE A 69 -14.72 7.10 0.90
CA ILE A 69 -13.50 6.31 0.90
C ILE A 69 -13.64 5.19 1.93
N PHE A 70 -13.60 3.95 1.45
CA PHE A 70 -13.53 2.76 2.29
C PHE A 70 -12.05 2.41 2.51
N ASP A 71 -11.53 2.56 3.72
CA ASP A 71 -10.14 2.23 4.03
C ASP A 71 -10.00 0.74 4.41
N ILE A 72 -8.96 0.09 3.90
CA ILE A 72 -8.72 -1.33 4.18
C ILE A 72 -7.22 -1.60 4.30
N THR A 73 -6.82 -2.38 5.31
CA THR A 73 -5.43 -2.83 5.43
C THR A 73 -5.17 -4.04 4.54
N TYR A 74 -3.94 -4.15 4.03
CA TYR A 74 -3.48 -5.30 3.28
C TYR A 74 -3.71 -6.59 4.08
N ASP A 75 -3.38 -6.61 5.37
CA ASP A 75 -3.55 -7.78 6.22
C ASP A 75 -5.02 -8.23 6.34
N ASN A 76 -5.95 -7.29 6.47
CA ASN A 76 -7.38 -7.61 6.49
C ASN A 76 -7.85 -8.17 5.14
N LEU A 77 -7.40 -7.56 4.02
CA LEU A 77 -7.71 -8.06 2.68
C LEU A 77 -7.16 -9.47 2.44
N MET A 78 -5.95 -9.76 2.91
CA MET A 78 -5.31 -11.06 2.75
C MET A 78 -5.98 -12.14 3.62
N LYS A 79 -6.48 -11.76 4.79
CA LYS A 79 -7.16 -12.67 5.72
C LYS A 79 -8.53 -13.13 5.23
N ASP A 80 -9.33 -12.20 4.69
CA ASP A 80 -10.66 -12.51 4.15
C ASP A 80 -11.02 -11.61 2.95
N PRO A 81 -10.53 -11.96 1.73
CA PRO A 81 -10.78 -11.15 0.55
C PRO A 81 -12.27 -10.97 0.23
N ILE A 82 -13.09 -12.01 0.44
CA ILE A 82 -14.53 -11.97 0.11
C ILE A 82 -15.27 -11.14 1.16
N GLY A 83 -14.98 -11.33 2.44
CA GLY A 83 -15.54 -10.51 3.50
C GLY A 83 -15.24 -9.02 3.31
N VAL A 84 -14.02 -8.68 2.86
CA VAL A 84 -13.67 -7.29 2.51
C VAL A 84 -14.50 -6.77 1.32
N VAL A 85 -14.68 -7.57 0.27
CA VAL A 85 -15.53 -7.14 -0.87
C VAL A 85 -16.98 -6.93 -0.41
N HIS A 86 -17.50 -7.78 0.48
CA HIS A 86 -18.83 -7.58 1.08
C HIS A 86 -18.91 -6.25 1.84
N GLN A 87 -17.92 -5.96 2.70
CA GLN A 87 -17.85 -4.69 3.43
C GLN A 87 -17.79 -3.47 2.50
N ILE A 88 -17.10 -3.57 1.36
CA ILE A 88 -17.06 -2.51 0.35
C ILE A 88 -18.46 -2.29 -0.25
N TYR A 89 -19.17 -3.37 -0.60
CA TYR A 89 -20.52 -3.28 -1.16
C TYR A 89 -21.51 -2.68 -0.17
N ASP A 90 -21.48 -3.14 1.08
CA ASP A 90 -22.30 -2.61 2.17
C ASP A 90 -22.01 -1.12 2.41
N TYR A 91 -20.73 -0.74 2.47
CA TYR A 91 -20.31 0.65 2.72
C TYR A 91 -20.82 1.63 1.66
N PHE A 92 -20.86 1.18 0.39
CA PHE A 92 -21.34 2.00 -0.73
C PHE A 92 -22.83 1.78 -1.06
N ASN A 93 -23.55 0.96 -0.29
CA ASN A 93 -24.94 0.56 -0.55
C ASN A 93 -25.14 -0.01 -1.98
N LEU A 94 -24.28 -0.95 -2.37
CA LEU A 94 -24.35 -1.65 -3.65
C LEU A 94 -25.01 -3.01 -3.48
N ASP A 95 -25.75 -3.45 -4.50
CA ASP A 95 -26.42 -4.74 -4.48
C ASP A 95 -25.42 -5.91 -4.54
N TRP A 96 -25.60 -6.90 -3.65
CA TRP A 96 -24.81 -8.13 -3.63
C TRP A 96 -25.38 -9.19 -4.57
N SER A 97 -24.50 -9.94 -5.23
CA SER A 97 -24.87 -11.04 -6.12
C SER A 97 -24.17 -12.34 -5.71
N ASN A 98 -24.95 -13.38 -5.48
CA ASN A 98 -24.44 -14.72 -5.16
C ASN A 98 -23.60 -15.30 -6.31
N ASP A 99 -23.95 -15.00 -7.56
CA ASP A 99 -23.18 -15.48 -8.73
C ASP A 99 -21.79 -14.84 -8.78
N MET A 100 -21.70 -13.55 -8.43
CA MET A 100 -20.43 -12.83 -8.34
C MET A 100 -19.55 -13.38 -7.21
N GLU A 101 -20.15 -13.69 -6.05
CA GLU A 101 -19.43 -14.32 -4.94
C GLU A 101 -18.87 -15.70 -5.33
N MET A 102 -19.68 -16.55 -5.96
CA MET A 102 -19.22 -17.86 -6.45
C MET A 102 -18.06 -17.71 -7.44
N ALA A 103 -18.13 -16.77 -8.37
CA ALA A 103 -17.04 -16.50 -9.32
C ALA A 103 -15.75 -16.05 -8.61
N MET A 104 -15.85 -15.21 -7.58
CA MET A 104 -14.69 -14.81 -6.77
C MET A 104 -14.09 -15.99 -6.00
N ARG A 105 -14.92 -16.84 -5.39
CA ARG A 105 -14.48 -18.06 -4.70
C ARG A 105 -13.73 -18.99 -5.64
N ASP A 106 -14.29 -19.25 -6.82
CA ASP A 106 -13.68 -20.08 -7.85
C ASP A 106 -12.33 -19.51 -8.33
N TRP A 107 -12.25 -18.19 -8.48
CA TRP A 107 -11.00 -17.53 -8.88
C TRP A 107 -9.93 -17.67 -7.80
N LEU A 108 -10.27 -17.48 -6.52
CA LEU A 108 -9.34 -17.62 -5.40
C LEU A 108 -8.80 -19.06 -5.28
N LEU A 109 -9.67 -20.06 -5.49
CA LEU A 109 -9.25 -21.47 -5.52
C LEU A 109 -8.23 -21.77 -6.62
N LYS A 110 -8.39 -21.14 -7.80
CA LYS A 110 -7.48 -21.30 -8.94
C LYS A 110 -6.20 -20.47 -8.81
N ASN A 111 -6.23 -19.42 -7.99
CA ASN A 111 -5.15 -18.44 -7.83
C ASN A 111 -4.73 -18.27 -6.37
N PRO A 112 -4.25 -19.34 -5.68
CA PRO A 112 -3.72 -19.20 -4.34
C PRO A 112 -2.60 -18.17 -4.31
N GLN A 113 -2.60 -17.34 -3.27
CA GLN A 113 -1.57 -16.33 -3.04
C GLN A 113 -0.21 -16.96 -2.77
N GLY A 114 0.85 -16.22 -3.07
CA GLY A 114 2.23 -16.67 -2.86
C GLY A 114 2.84 -17.48 -4.01
N LYS A 115 2.12 -17.67 -5.13
CA LYS A 115 2.67 -18.34 -6.34
C LYS A 115 3.96 -17.70 -6.89
N GLN A 116 4.22 -16.43 -6.57
CA GLN A 116 5.39 -15.68 -7.06
C GLN A 116 6.50 -15.49 -6.00
N GLY A 117 6.41 -16.17 -4.85
CA GLY A 117 7.40 -16.05 -3.78
C GLY A 117 7.26 -14.76 -2.96
N ARG A 118 7.76 -14.78 -1.71
CA ARG A 118 7.88 -13.58 -0.88
C ARG A 118 9.24 -12.98 -1.19
N HIS A 119 9.28 -11.85 -1.88
CA HIS A 119 10.53 -11.11 -2.00
C HIS A 119 10.88 -10.54 -0.62
N THR A 120 11.84 -11.17 0.05
CA THR A 120 12.46 -10.62 1.25
C THR A 120 13.47 -9.56 0.81
N TYR A 121 13.02 -8.32 0.79
CA TYR A 121 13.91 -7.18 0.64
C TYR A 121 14.32 -6.70 2.03
N SER A 122 15.61 -6.43 2.25
CA SER A 122 16.04 -5.75 3.48
C SER A 122 16.01 -4.24 3.30
N LEU A 123 15.52 -3.50 4.29
CA LEU A 123 15.58 -2.03 4.29
C LEU A 123 17.03 -1.51 4.11
N ALA A 124 17.99 -2.25 4.67
CA ALA A 124 19.41 -1.92 4.61
C ALA A 124 19.98 -1.90 3.17
N GLU A 125 19.46 -2.73 2.25
CA GLU A 125 19.85 -2.71 0.82
C GLU A 125 19.55 -1.37 0.12
N PHE A 126 18.66 -0.58 0.71
CA PHE A 126 18.24 0.72 0.21
C PHE A 126 18.69 1.88 1.10
N GLY A 127 19.52 1.60 2.12
CA GLY A 127 19.96 2.59 3.09
C GLY A 127 18.81 3.11 3.98
N LEU A 128 17.77 2.30 4.18
CA LEU A 128 16.62 2.64 5.01
C LEU A 128 16.71 1.96 6.37
N ASN A 129 16.16 2.60 7.40
CA ASN A 129 16.02 2.08 8.75
C ASN A 129 14.54 2.04 9.14
N GLN A 130 14.13 0.98 9.83
CA GLN A 130 12.74 0.79 10.25
C GLN A 130 12.31 1.88 11.24
N GLU A 131 13.15 2.22 12.21
CA GLU A 131 12.84 3.24 13.23
C GLU A 131 12.62 4.63 12.59
N ASP A 132 13.42 4.97 11.57
CA ASP A 132 13.27 6.22 10.83
C ASP A 132 11.93 6.26 10.06
N ILE A 133 11.51 5.12 9.50
CA ILE A 133 10.24 4.99 8.78
C ILE A 133 9.06 5.11 9.76
N GLU A 134 9.11 4.38 10.88
CA GLU A 134 8.07 4.42 11.91
C GLU A 134 7.92 5.84 12.48
N THR A 135 9.03 6.53 12.73
CA THR A 135 9.03 7.92 13.20
C THR A 135 8.50 8.87 12.14
N ARG A 136 8.96 8.75 10.89
CA ARG A 136 8.60 9.66 9.80
C ARG A 136 7.12 9.57 9.44
N TYR A 137 6.54 8.37 9.47
CA TYR A 137 5.14 8.14 9.06
C TYR A 137 4.21 7.83 10.23
N ALA A 138 4.58 8.23 11.46
CA ALA A 138 3.82 7.94 12.67
C ALA A 138 2.34 8.36 12.57
N ASP A 139 2.06 9.55 12.05
CA ASP A 139 0.67 10.04 11.89
C ASP A 139 -0.16 9.16 10.93
N TYR A 140 0.44 8.69 9.85
CA TYR A 140 -0.20 7.79 8.89
C TYR A 140 -0.45 6.41 9.52
N ILE A 141 0.57 5.86 10.20
CA ILE A 141 0.48 4.57 10.88
C ILE A 141 -0.62 4.62 11.93
N ASN A 142 -0.63 5.66 12.76
CA ASN A 142 -1.62 5.84 13.81
C ASN A 142 -3.05 5.95 13.28
N LEU A 143 -3.23 6.59 12.12
CA LEU A 143 -4.55 6.83 11.56
C LEU A 143 -5.14 5.61 10.84
N PHE A 144 -4.29 4.78 10.20
CA PHE A 144 -4.75 3.74 9.27
C PHE A 144 -4.24 2.32 9.53
N LEU A 145 -3.21 2.15 10.35
CA LEU A 145 -2.53 0.86 10.58
C LEU A 145 -2.50 0.42 12.05
N SER A 146 -2.87 1.27 12.99
CA SER A 146 -3.11 0.85 14.37
C SER A 146 -4.23 -0.17 14.44
N SER A 147 -4.06 -1.21 15.25
CA SER A 147 -4.90 -2.41 15.35
C SER A 147 -6.37 -2.19 15.77
N ASP A 148 -6.84 -0.95 15.83
CA ASP A 148 -8.15 -0.56 16.36
C ASP A 148 -8.86 0.47 15.45
N ASN A 149 -9.22 0.05 14.23
CA ASN A 149 -10.32 0.67 13.46
C ASN A 149 -11.12 -0.40 12.70
#